data_AF-A0A453PBG0-F1
#
_entry.id   AF-A0A453PBG0-F1
#
_cell.length_a   1.000
_cell.length_b   1.000
_cell.length_c   1.000
_cell.angle_alpha   90.00
_cell.angle_beta   90.00
_cell.angle_gamma   90.00
#
_symmetry.space_group_name_H-M   'P 1'
#
loop_
_entity.id
_entity.type
_entity.pdbx_description
1 polymer ?
#
loop_
_entity_poly.entity_id
_entity_poly.type
_entity_poly.pdbx_seq_one_letter_code
_entity_poly.pdbx_strand_id
1 'polypeptide(L)'
;MGEIAADERGLAGGKGSELEEEETSPIEEVRLTVPPGDDPTLPVWTFRMWSIGLLSCALMSFLNQFFSYRTEPLIVTQITVQVASLPMGHFLARVLPRRRFRAPALLGGWEWSLNPGPFNMKEHVLISIFANAGYAFGNGNAYAVMIVDIIRAFYGRSISFIAAWLLITTTQVLGYGWAGLMRKYVVEPAHMWWPSTLVQVSLFR
;
A
#
# COMPACT_ATOMS: atom_id res chain seq x y z
N MET A 1 59.65 15.03 -29.63
CA MET A 1 59.06 14.19 -28.56
C MET A 1 57.91 14.98 -27.97
N GLY A 2 56.71 14.81 -28.54
CA GLY A 2 55.49 15.43 -28.03
C GLY A 2 54.70 14.36 -27.27
N GLU A 3 54.47 14.60 -25.98
CA GLU A 3 53.65 13.74 -25.13
C GLU A 3 52.17 13.87 -25.48
N ILE A 4 51.55 12.71 -25.64
CA ILE A 4 50.14 12.48 -25.86
C ILE A 4 49.47 12.52 -24.49
N ALA A 5 48.92 13.66 -24.10
CA ALA A 5 48.02 13.76 -22.96
C ALA A 5 46.64 13.28 -23.41
N ALA A 6 46.35 12.00 -23.18
CA ALA A 6 45.04 11.42 -23.37
C ALA A 6 44.05 12.03 -22.38
N ASP A 7 42.88 12.38 -22.91
CA ASP A 7 41.74 12.97 -22.23
C ASP A 7 41.11 12.00 -21.22
N GLU A 8 41.42 12.17 -19.93
CA GLU A 8 40.78 11.44 -18.83
C GLU A 8 39.44 12.06 -18.36
N ARG A 9 38.94 13.13 -19.01
CA ARG A 9 37.70 13.81 -18.57
C ARG A 9 36.41 13.18 -19.12
N GLY A 10 36.50 12.27 -20.07
CA GLY A 10 35.33 11.57 -20.64
C GLY A 10 34.79 10.40 -19.81
N LEU A 11 35.58 9.81 -18.90
CA LEU A 11 35.23 8.55 -18.22
C LEU A 11 34.38 8.71 -16.95
N ALA A 12 34.39 9.90 -16.33
CA ALA A 12 33.58 10.17 -15.14
C ALA A 12 32.13 10.56 -15.48
N GLY A 13 31.87 11.09 -16.68
CA GLY A 13 30.53 11.46 -17.14
C GLY A 13 29.68 10.28 -17.64
N GLY A 14 30.31 9.24 -18.21
CA GLY A 14 29.61 8.06 -18.71
C GLY A 14 29.04 7.18 -17.59
N LYS A 15 29.79 7.02 -16.48
CA LYS A 15 29.39 6.12 -15.39
C LYS A 15 28.21 6.61 -14.56
N GLY A 16 28.05 7.93 -14.43
CA GLY A 16 26.88 8.52 -13.76
C GLY A 16 25.62 8.44 -14.64
N SER A 17 25.78 8.68 -15.94
CA SER A 17 24.69 8.58 -16.92
C SER A 17 24.21 7.15 -17.14
N GLU A 18 25.11 6.16 -17.19
CA GLU A 18 24.74 4.75 -17.35
C GLU A 18 24.00 4.19 -16.12
N LEU A 19 24.41 4.60 -14.91
CA LEU A 19 23.72 4.22 -13.66
C LEU A 19 22.35 4.92 -13.52
N GLU A 20 22.24 6.18 -13.93
CA GLU A 20 20.97 6.90 -14.00
C GLU A 20 20.01 6.27 -15.03
N GLU A 21 20.52 5.80 -16.17
CA GLU A 21 19.73 5.06 -17.16
C GLU A 21 19.29 3.66 -16.67
N GLU A 22 20.12 2.95 -15.90
CA GLU A 22 19.76 1.66 -15.30
C GLU A 22 18.71 1.76 -14.17
N GLU A 23 18.72 2.84 -13.38
CA GLU A 23 17.70 3.07 -12.33
C GLU A 23 16.37 3.61 -12.88
N THR A 24 16.34 4.01 -14.15
CA THR A 24 15.16 4.63 -14.75
C THR A 24 14.25 3.61 -15.43
N SER A 25 12.95 3.65 -15.13
CA SER A 25 11.98 2.75 -15.77
C SER A 25 11.97 2.92 -17.30
N PRO A 26 11.89 1.82 -18.08
CA PRO A 26 11.78 1.88 -19.53
C PRO A 26 10.45 2.46 -20.02
N ILE A 27 9.45 2.56 -19.13
CA ILE A 27 8.12 3.10 -19.43
C ILE A 27 8.08 4.58 -19.08
N GLU A 28 7.77 5.42 -20.06
CA GLU A 28 7.78 6.89 -19.92
C GLU A 28 6.79 7.37 -18.85
N GLU A 29 5.59 6.80 -18.80
CA GLU A 29 4.56 7.17 -17.84
C GLU A 29 5.01 6.88 -16.41
N VAL A 30 5.74 5.78 -16.19
CA VAL A 30 6.31 5.43 -14.88
C VAL A 30 7.40 6.43 -14.51
N ARG A 31 8.29 6.75 -15.44
CA ARG A 31 9.38 7.72 -15.23
C ARG A 31 8.88 9.12 -14.86
N LEU A 32 7.76 9.55 -15.45
CA LEU A 32 7.18 10.87 -15.16
C LEU A 32 6.44 10.90 -13.81
N THR A 33 5.95 9.76 -13.33
CA THR A 33 5.09 9.67 -12.14
C THR A 33 5.83 9.22 -10.88
N VAL A 34 6.87 8.39 -11.01
CA VAL A 34 7.58 7.77 -9.89
C VAL A 34 9.01 8.33 -9.80
N PRO A 35 9.43 8.89 -8.65
CA PRO A 35 10.83 9.26 -8.44
C PRO A 35 11.75 8.02 -8.47
N PRO A 36 12.96 8.11 -9.05
CA PRO A 36 13.87 6.97 -9.15
C PRO A 36 14.52 6.60 -7.80
N GLY A 37 14.68 7.57 -6.89
CA GLY A 37 15.33 7.36 -5.59
C GLY A 37 14.36 7.00 -4.45
N ASP A 38 14.83 6.18 -3.51
CA ASP A 38 14.17 5.90 -2.23
C ASP A 38 15.05 6.32 -1.04
N ASP A 39 14.42 6.85 0.03
CA ASP A 39 15.08 7.12 1.31
C ASP A 39 14.74 6.01 2.33
N PRO A 40 15.65 5.07 2.60
CA PRO A 40 15.40 3.95 3.51
C PRO A 40 15.30 4.36 5.00
N THR A 41 15.65 5.60 5.35
CA THR A 41 15.66 6.07 6.75
C THR A 41 14.29 6.53 7.24
N LEU A 42 13.33 6.75 6.34
CA LEU A 42 12.01 7.23 6.68
C LEU A 42 11.23 6.22 7.55
N PRO A 43 10.58 6.65 8.65
CA PRO A 43 9.85 5.76 9.53
C PRO A 43 8.55 5.27 8.88
N VAL A 44 8.38 3.96 8.81
CA VAL A 44 7.28 3.30 8.10
C VAL A 44 6.20 2.77 9.06
N TRP A 45 6.64 2.08 10.12
CA TRP A 45 5.77 1.37 11.06
C TRP A 45 5.36 2.24 12.25
N THR A 46 4.59 3.30 11.99
CA THR A 46 4.18 4.24 13.04
C THR A 46 2.78 3.97 13.56
N PHE A 47 2.48 4.45 14.77
CA PHE A 47 1.14 4.34 15.35
C PHE A 47 0.07 5.02 14.48
N ARG A 48 0.38 6.17 13.87
CA ARG A 48 -0.57 6.89 12.99
C ARG A 48 -0.87 6.09 11.71
N MET A 49 0.13 5.44 11.11
CA MET A 49 -0.08 4.58 9.95
C MET A 49 -1.03 3.42 10.31
N TRP A 50 -0.76 2.72 11.42
CA TRP A 50 -1.59 1.59 11.85
C TRP A 50 -3.02 2.00 12.21
N SER A 51 -3.17 3.08 12.97
CA SER A 51 -4.50 3.54 13.41
C SER A 51 -5.36 4.01 12.23
N ILE A 52 -4.82 4.83 11.33
CA ILE A 52 -5.54 5.31 10.15
C ILE A 52 -5.77 4.15 9.16
N GLY A 53 -4.78 3.30 8.92
CA GLY A 53 -4.87 2.16 8.01
C GLY A 53 -5.87 1.10 8.46
N LEU A 54 -5.83 0.66 9.72
CA LEU A 54 -6.80 -0.33 10.22
C LEU A 54 -8.22 0.22 10.22
N LEU A 55 -8.39 1.49 10.63
CA LEU A 55 -9.69 2.15 10.59
C LEU A 55 -10.21 2.28 9.17
N SER A 56 -9.35 2.66 8.22
CA SER A 56 -9.74 2.81 6.82
C SER A 56 -10.12 1.46 6.20
N CYS A 57 -9.36 0.40 6.48
CA CYS A 57 -9.67 -0.95 6.02
C CYS A 57 -11.04 -1.42 6.53
N ALA A 58 -11.28 -1.29 7.84
CA ALA A 58 -12.55 -1.69 8.46
C ALA A 58 -13.74 -0.88 7.91
N LEU A 59 -13.60 0.45 7.82
CA LEU A 59 -14.63 1.34 7.29
C LEU A 59 -14.94 1.02 5.82
N MET A 60 -13.90 0.83 5.01
CA MET A 60 -14.05 0.54 3.58
C MET A 60 -14.74 -0.80 3.34
N SER A 61 -14.35 -1.82 4.09
CA SER A 61 -14.99 -3.14 4.02
C SER A 61 -16.46 -3.07 4.42
N PHE A 62 -16.78 -2.36 5.50
CA PHE A 62 -18.17 -2.17 5.92
C PHE A 62 -19.01 -1.42 4.88
N LEU A 63 -18.53 -0.27 4.40
CA LEU A 63 -19.27 0.57 3.46
C LEU A 63 -19.55 -0.17 2.16
N ASN A 64 -18.54 -0.79 1.56
CA ASN A 64 -18.72 -1.48 0.30
C ASN A 64 -19.57 -2.74 0.44
N GLN A 65 -19.43 -3.50 1.53
CA GLN A 65 -20.32 -4.64 1.80
C GLN A 65 -21.77 -4.20 2.04
N PHE A 66 -21.97 -3.06 2.71
CA PHE A 66 -23.31 -2.50 2.93
C PHE A 66 -23.96 -2.06 1.62
N PHE A 67 -23.21 -1.36 0.76
CA PHE A 67 -23.72 -0.88 -0.51
C PHE A 67 -23.91 -2.00 -1.54
N SER A 68 -23.19 -3.12 -1.45
CA SER A 68 -23.33 -4.23 -2.41
C SER A 68 -24.71 -4.87 -2.40
N TYR A 69 -25.49 -4.73 -1.32
CA TYR A 69 -26.87 -5.23 -1.24
C TYR A 69 -27.92 -4.23 -1.76
N ARG A 70 -27.51 -3.05 -2.21
CA ARG A 70 -28.42 -2.05 -2.79
C ARG A 70 -28.69 -2.37 -4.25
N THR A 71 -29.89 -2.00 -4.72
CA THR A 71 -30.29 -2.14 -6.13
C THR A 71 -29.37 -1.35 -7.06
N GLU A 72 -28.91 -0.17 -6.62
CA GLU A 72 -27.86 0.62 -7.25
C GLU A 72 -26.67 0.70 -6.28
N PRO A 73 -25.68 -0.19 -6.40
CA PRO A 73 -24.57 -0.28 -5.45
C PRO A 73 -23.58 0.88 -5.66
N LEU A 74 -23.28 1.58 -4.57
CA LEU A 74 -22.21 2.59 -4.56
C LEU A 74 -20.88 1.93 -4.21
N ILE A 75 -19.87 2.16 -5.04
CA ILE A 75 -18.52 1.63 -4.88
C ILE A 75 -17.61 2.74 -4.34
N VAL A 76 -17.21 2.60 -3.07
CA VAL A 76 -16.27 3.54 -2.44
C VAL A 76 -14.86 3.05 -2.70
N THR A 77 -14.10 3.78 -3.51
CA THR A 77 -12.73 3.42 -3.87
C THR A 77 -11.72 3.88 -2.83
N GLN A 78 -10.54 3.25 -2.84
CA GLN A 78 -9.42 3.62 -1.95
C GLN A 78 -8.94 5.07 -2.10
N ILE A 79 -9.20 5.73 -3.24
CA ILE A 79 -8.81 7.13 -3.48
C ILE A 79 -9.41 8.05 -2.41
N THR A 80 -10.62 7.74 -1.93
CA THR A 80 -11.26 8.47 -0.84
C THR A 80 -10.40 8.51 0.42
N VAL A 81 -9.80 7.36 0.78
CA VAL A 81 -8.90 7.27 1.93
C VAL A 81 -7.56 7.92 1.61
N GLN A 82 -7.05 7.76 0.40
CA GLN A 82 -5.80 8.40 -0.02
C GLN A 82 -5.88 9.92 0.14
N VAL A 83 -6.98 10.56 -0.30
CA VAL A 83 -7.19 12.00 -0.12
C VAL A 83 -7.42 12.37 1.34
N ALA A 84 -8.24 11.61 2.08
CA ALA A 84 -8.56 11.92 3.48
C ALA A 84 -7.38 11.72 4.44
N SER A 85 -6.52 10.74 4.17
CA SER A 85 -5.40 10.37 5.04
C SER A 85 -4.29 11.42 5.05
N LEU A 86 -4.16 12.24 4.01
CA LEU A 86 -3.15 13.30 3.94
C LEU A 86 -3.36 14.38 5.05
N PRO A 87 -4.50 15.10 5.12
CA PRO A 87 -4.73 16.07 6.18
C PRO A 87 -4.80 15.40 7.57
N MET A 88 -5.35 14.19 7.67
CA MET A 88 -5.39 13.43 8.93
C MET A 88 -3.99 13.06 9.41
N GLY A 89 -3.11 12.58 8.53
CA GLY A 89 -1.73 12.21 8.84
C GLY A 89 -0.92 13.41 9.35
N HIS A 90 -1.04 14.55 8.68
CA HIS A 90 -0.44 15.81 9.14
C HIS A 90 -1.03 16.31 10.46
N PHE A 91 -2.34 16.15 10.68
CA PHE A 91 -2.98 16.51 11.95
C PHE A 91 -2.45 15.64 13.10
N LEU A 92 -2.44 14.31 12.93
CA LEU A 92 -1.89 13.39 13.92
C LEU A 92 -0.39 13.65 14.17
N ALA A 93 0.39 13.97 13.13
CA ALA A 93 1.80 14.31 13.28
C ALA A 93 2.03 15.58 14.12
N ARG A 94 1.05 16.50 14.21
CA ARG A 94 1.11 17.69 15.07
C ARG A 94 0.60 17.43 16.49
N VAL A 95 -0.44 16.60 16.63
CA VAL A 95 -1.10 16.35 17.92
C VAL A 95 -0.38 15.28 18.75
N LEU A 96 0.18 14.24 18.12
CA LEU A 96 0.77 13.14 18.86
C LEU A 96 2.07 13.53 19.57
N PRO A 97 2.27 13.09 20.82
CA PRO A 97 3.46 13.40 21.58
C PRO A 97 4.70 12.75 20.96
N ARG A 98 5.76 13.55 20.77
CA ARG A 98 7.09 13.09 20.32
C ARG A 98 7.91 12.42 21.44
N ARG A 99 7.29 12.13 22.58
CA ARG A 99 7.97 11.54 23.73
C ARG A 99 8.42 10.13 23.38
N ARG A 100 9.68 9.81 23.72
CA ARG A 100 10.22 8.45 23.64
C ARG A 100 9.79 7.69 24.89
N PHE A 101 9.08 6.60 24.69
CA PHE A 101 8.72 5.66 25.73
C PHE A 101 9.73 4.53 25.73
N ARG A 102 10.25 4.18 26.91
CA ARG A 102 11.03 2.94 27.08
C ARG A 102 10.08 1.82 27.46
N ALA A 103 10.15 0.71 26.75
CA ALA A 103 9.46 -0.51 27.15
C ALA A 103 9.97 -0.97 28.53
N PRO A 104 9.11 -1.56 29.39
CA PRO A 104 9.54 -2.17 30.64
C PRO A 104 10.68 -3.16 30.40
N ALA A 105 11.62 -3.28 31.35
CA ALA A 105 12.80 -4.15 31.22
C ALA A 105 12.45 -5.62 30.88
N LEU A 106 11.25 -6.08 31.27
CA LEU A 106 10.73 -7.41 30.95
C LEU A 106 10.47 -7.65 29.44
N LEU A 107 10.27 -6.58 28.65
CA LEU A 107 10.02 -6.59 27.21
C LEU A 107 11.25 -6.13 26.39
N GLY A 108 12.44 -6.14 26.99
CA GLY A 108 13.71 -5.87 26.30
C GLY A 108 14.15 -4.40 26.26
N GLY A 109 13.43 -3.47 26.89
CA GLY A 109 13.91 -2.10 27.11
C GLY A 109 14.00 -1.19 25.86
N TRP A 110 13.36 -1.56 24.75
CA TRP A 110 13.44 -0.81 23.50
C TRP A 110 12.75 0.56 23.61
N GLU A 111 13.36 1.58 23.02
CA GLU A 111 12.79 2.93 22.91
C GLU A 111 11.86 3.00 21.70
N TRP A 112 10.62 3.44 21.91
CA TRP A 112 9.65 3.68 20.84
C TRP A 112 8.98 5.04 21.01
N SER A 113 8.58 5.66 19.91
CA SER A 113 7.88 6.95 19.90
C SER A 113 6.55 6.80 19.18
N LEU A 114 5.49 7.40 19.75
CA LEU A 114 4.19 7.50 19.08
C LEU A 114 4.25 8.43 17.86
N ASN A 115 5.21 9.36 17.85
CA ASN A 115 5.42 10.31 16.77
C ASN A 115 6.92 10.42 16.46
N PRO A 116 7.48 9.50 15.63
CA PRO A 116 8.90 9.47 15.34
C PRO A 116 9.37 10.61 14.42
N GLY A 117 8.45 11.25 13.68
CA GLY A 117 8.78 12.30 12.73
C GLY A 117 7.55 12.84 12.01
N PRO A 118 7.72 13.79 11.07
CA PRO A 118 6.63 14.29 10.23
C PRO A 118 5.96 13.15 9.44
N PHE A 119 4.71 13.38 9.02
CA PHE A 119 4.00 12.46 8.14
C PHE A 119 4.76 12.34 6.81
N ASN A 120 5.02 11.12 6.37
CA ASN A 120 5.81 10.85 5.17
C ASN A 120 5.04 10.04 4.12
N MET A 121 5.58 10.01 2.91
CA MET A 121 4.97 9.31 1.77
C MET A 121 4.83 7.79 2.01
N LYS A 122 5.77 7.13 2.69
CA LYS A 122 5.70 5.68 2.95
C LYS A 122 4.53 5.32 3.85
N GLU A 123 4.28 6.13 4.88
CA GLU A 123 3.11 5.98 5.74
C GLU A 123 1.81 6.19 4.97
N HIS A 124 1.78 7.19 4.09
CA HIS A 124 0.63 7.50 3.25
C HIS A 124 0.32 6.37 2.27
N VAL A 125 1.33 5.84 1.60
CA VAL A 125 1.22 4.68 0.70
C VAL A 125 0.69 3.45 1.45
N LEU A 126 1.21 3.18 2.65
CA LEU A 126 0.75 2.04 3.43
C LEU A 126 -0.70 2.17 3.91
N ILE A 127 -1.11 3.35 4.35
CA ILE A 127 -2.52 3.62 4.69
C ILE A 127 -3.43 3.33 3.48
N SER A 128 -3.01 3.72 2.27
CA SER A 128 -3.74 3.43 1.05
C SER A 128 -3.77 1.93 0.71
N ILE A 129 -2.69 1.19 0.96
CA ILE A 129 -2.67 -0.29 0.82
C ILE A 129 -3.68 -0.94 1.78
N PHE A 130 -3.78 -0.48 3.03
CA PHE A 130 -4.82 -0.95 3.95
C PHE A 130 -6.23 -0.66 3.43
N ALA A 131 -6.46 0.54 2.88
CA ALA A 131 -7.74 0.89 2.28
C ALA A 131 -8.06 0.02 1.05
N ASN A 132 -7.07 -0.29 0.22
CA ASN A 132 -7.20 -1.20 -0.92
C ASN A 132 -7.64 -2.61 -0.47
N ALA A 133 -7.03 -3.12 0.61
CA ALA A 133 -7.40 -4.41 1.17
C ALA A 133 -8.85 -4.43 1.65
N GLY A 134 -9.32 -3.37 2.30
CA GLY A 134 -10.73 -3.23 2.71
C GLY A 134 -11.71 -3.09 1.55
N TYR A 135 -11.25 -2.57 0.41
CA TYR A 135 -12.02 -2.44 -0.84
C TYR A 135 -11.98 -3.71 -1.74
N ALA A 136 -11.22 -4.74 -1.34
CA ALA A 136 -11.15 -6.05 -1.99
C ALA A 136 -10.90 -6.01 -3.53
N PHE A 137 -9.76 -5.46 -3.95
CA PHE A 137 -9.26 -5.51 -5.35
C PHE A 137 -10.26 -5.03 -6.43
N GLY A 138 -10.99 -3.94 -6.19
CA GLY A 138 -11.78 -3.30 -7.26
C GLY A 138 -13.24 -3.75 -7.36
N ASN A 139 -13.70 -4.68 -6.51
CA ASN A 139 -15.07 -5.19 -6.58
C ASN A 139 -15.86 -5.09 -5.25
N GLY A 140 -15.35 -4.32 -4.28
CA GLY A 140 -16.11 -3.86 -3.12
C GLY A 140 -16.35 -4.87 -2.00
N ASN A 141 -16.50 -6.16 -2.27
CA ASN A 141 -16.73 -7.16 -1.23
C ASN A 141 -15.85 -8.41 -1.35
N ALA A 142 -15.72 -9.13 -0.24
CA ALA A 142 -15.06 -10.43 -0.25
C ALA A 142 -15.95 -11.42 -1.00
N TYR A 143 -15.46 -11.94 -2.12
CA TYR A 143 -16.23 -12.79 -3.05
C TYR A 143 -16.98 -13.94 -2.36
N ALA A 144 -16.35 -14.58 -1.38
CA ALA A 144 -16.96 -15.69 -0.63
C ALA A 144 -18.20 -15.31 0.20
N VAL A 145 -18.42 -14.02 0.49
CA VAL A 145 -19.65 -13.55 1.14
C VAL A 145 -20.86 -13.83 0.24
N MET A 146 -20.73 -13.66 -1.08
CA MET A 146 -21.81 -13.98 -2.02
C MET A 146 -22.18 -15.47 -1.98
N ILE A 147 -21.22 -16.37 -1.76
CA ILE A 147 -21.49 -17.81 -1.61
C ILE A 147 -22.35 -18.05 -0.37
N VAL A 148 -22.02 -17.40 0.74
CA VAL A 148 -22.79 -17.49 1.99
C VAL A 148 -24.20 -16.93 1.81
N ASP A 149 -24.33 -15.82 1.09
CA ASP A 149 -25.62 -15.21 0.78
C ASP A 149 -26.49 -16.11 -0.09
N ILE A 150 -25.94 -16.71 -1.14
CA ILE A 150 -26.67 -17.64 -2.02
C ILE A 150 -27.18 -18.86 -1.21
N ILE A 151 -26.36 -19.43 -0.33
CA ILE A 151 -26.75 -20.56 0.53
C ILE A 151 -27.95 -20.19 1.41
N ARG A 152 -27.93 -18.98 1.99
CA ARG A 152 -28.98 -18.52 2.91
C ARG A 152 -30.23 -18.05 2.19
N ALA A 153 -30.10 -17.20 1.18
CA ALA A 153 -31.20 -16.51 0.52
C ALA A 153 -31.87 -17.34 -0.58
N PHE A 154 -31.09 -18.11 -1.36
CA PHE A 154 -31.63 -18.89 -2.49
C PHE A 154 -31.91 -20.35 -2.11
N TYR A 155 -30.99 -21.01 -1.41
CA TYR A 155 -31.15 -22.42 -1.03
C TYR A 155 -31.86 -22.63 0.31
N GLY A 156 -32.12 -21.56 1.07
CA GLY A 156 -32.79 -21.63 2.37
C GLY A 156 -32.06 -22.47 3.42
N ARG A 157 -30.74 -22.68 3.25
CA ARG A 157 -29.92 -23.49 4.17
C ARG A 157 -29.16 -22.61 5.13
N SER A 158 -28.99 -23.07 6.36
CA SER A 158 -28.15 -22.41 7.35
C SER A 158 -26.71 -22.94 7.28
N ILE A 159 -25.75 -22.02 7.12
CA ILE A 159 -24.33 -22.29 7.33
C ILE A 159 -23.91 -21.78 8.71
N SER A 160 -23.08 -22.56 9.43
CA SER A 160 -22.53 -22.14 10.72
C SER A 160 -21.58 -20.95 10.52
N PHE A 161 -21.52 -20.07 11.52
CA PHE A 161 -20.67 -18.88 11.46
C PHE A 161 -19.19 -19.25 11.21
N ILE A 162 -18.68 -20.25 11.93
CA ILE A 162 -17.28 -20.68 11.79
C ILE A 162 -17.00 -21.23 10.39
N ALA A 163 -17.90 -22.03 9.81
CA ALA A 163 -17.72 -22.53 8.44
C ALA A 163 -17.71 -21.39 7.42
N ALA A 164 -18.62 -20.43 7.54
CA ALA A 164 -18.64 -19.24 6.68
C ALA A 164 -17.38 -18.38 6.86
N TRP A 165 -16.94 -18.14 8.08
CA TRP A 165 -15.76 -17.35 8.37
C TRP A 165 -14.46 -18.00 7.86
N LEU A 166 -14.33 -19.34 8.00
CA LEU A 166 -13.22 -20.09 7.42
C LEU A 166 -13.25 -20.08 5.89
N LEU A 167 -14.43 -20.23 5.28
CA LEU A 167 -14.59 -20.12 3.83
C LEU A 167 -14.13 -18.75 3.32
N ILE A 168 -14.59 -17.67 3.96
CA ILE A 168 -14.22 -16.31 3.58
C ILE A 168 -12.72 -16.09 3.77
N THR A 169 -12.17 -16.48 4.92
CA THR A 169 -10.74 -16.27 5.23
C THR A 169 -9.84 -17.05 4.29
N THR A 170 -10.17 -18.31 3.98
CA THR A 170 -9.34 -19.14 3.10
C THR A 170 -9.30 -18.61 1.67
N THR A 171 -10.41 -18.10 1.14
CA THR A 171 -10.42 -17.47 -0.20
C THR A 171 -9.56 -16.20 -0.26
N GLN A 172 -9.62 -15.34 0.76
CA GLN A 172 -8.76 -14.16 0.84
C GLN A 172 -7.28 -14.53 0.97
N VAL A 173 -6.93 -15.47 1.86
CA VAL A 173 -5.54 -15.93 2.06
C VAL A 173 -4.99 -16.56 0.78
N LEU A 174 -5.78 -17.36 0.07
CA LEU A 174 -5.40 -17.95 -1.21
C LEU A 174 -5.09 -16.85 -2.25
N GLY A 175 -5.95 -15.83 -2.35
CA GLY A 175 -5.75 -14.71 -3.27
C GLY A 175 -4.46 -13.94 -3.00
N TYR A 176 -4.25 -13.50 -1.75
CA TYR A 176 -3.01 -12.80 -1.37
C TYR A 176 -1.77 -13.70 -1.47
N GLY A 177 -1.90 -15.00 -1.20
CA GLY A 177 -0.83 -15.97 -1.36
C GLY A 177 -0.35 -16.08 -2.80
N TRP A 178 -1.28 -16.20 -3.75
CA TRP A 178 -0.95 -16.20 -5.18
C TRP A 178 -0.34 -14.88 -5.65
N ALA A 179 -0.86 -13.74 -5.19
CA ALA A 179 -0.28 -12.43 -5.50
C ALA A 179 1.18 -12.34 -5.02
N GLY A 180 1.48 -12.86 -3.82
CA GLY A 180 2.85 -12.94 -3.30
C GLY A 180 3.77 -13.81 -4.14
N LEU A 181 3.32 -15.00 -4.57
CA LEU A 181 4.08 -15.90 -5.43
C LEU A 181 4.37 -15.29 -6.81
N MET A 182 3.41 -14.53 -7.36
CA MET A 182 3.54 -13.91 -8.68
C MET A 182 4.31 -12.58 -8.66
N ARG A 183 4.65 -12.02 -7.49
CA ARG A 183 5.40 -10.75 -7.37
C ARG A 183 6.68 -10.73 -8.21
N LYS A 184 7.43 -11.82 -8.20
CA LYS A 184 8.67 -11.97 -9.00
C LYS A 184 8.46 -11.83 -10.49
N TYR A 185 7.28 -12.19 -10.99
CA TYR A 185 6.98 -12.20 -12.41
C TYR A 185 6.20 -10.96 -12.88
N VAL A 186 5.39 -10.36 -12.01
CA VAL A 186 4.44 -9.30 -12.40
C VAL A 186 4.74 -7.94 -11.75
N VAL A 187 5.71 -7.86 -10.84
CA VAL A 187 6.07 -6.61 -10.13
C VAL A 187 7.56 -6.32 -10.21
N GLU A 188 8.43 -7.31 -10.02
CA GLU A 188 9.89 -7.09 -10.02
C GLU A 188 10.49 -6.71 -11.39
N PRO A 189 10.01 -7.23 -12.55
CA PRO A 189 10.55 -6.84 -13.84
C PRO A 189 10.15 -5.41 -14.23
N ALA A 190 11.11 -4.56 -14.61
CA ALA A 190 10.89 -3.13 -14.89
C ALA A 190 9.92 -2.82 -16.06
N HIS A 191 9.70 -3.78 -16.96
CA HIS A 191 8.75 -3.66 -18.07
C HIS A 191 7.31 -4.02 -17.69
N MET A 192 7.09 -4.66 -16.54
CA MET A 192 5.77 -4.98 -16.03
C MET A 192 5.25 -3.82 -15.17
N TRP A 193 4.14 -3.22 -15.60
CA TRP A 193 3.53 -2.08 -14.91
C TRP A 193 2.00 -2.18 -14.92
N TRP A 194 1.38 -1.47 -13.98
CA TRP A 194 -0.07 -1.49 -13.78
C TRP A 194 -0.64 -0.09 -13.99
N PRO A 195 -1.16 0.24 -15.18
CA PRO A 195 -1.59 1.59 -15.53
C PRO A 195 -2.63 2.18 -14.56
N SER A 196 -3.56 1.34 -14.10
CA SER A 196 -4.58 1.74 -13.12
C SER A 196 -4.00 2.15 -11.77
N THR A 197 -2.81 1.65 -11.42
CA THR A 197 -2.11 2.00 -10.18
C THR A 197 -1.31 3.30 -10.33
N LEU A 198 -0.83 3.64 -11.54
CA LEU A 198 -0.10 4.90 -11.76
C LEU A 198 -0.92 6.15 -11.41
N VAL A 199 -2.24 6.11 -11.65
CA VAL A 199 -3.15 7.20 -11.27
C VAL A 199 -3.16 7.41 -9.75
N GLN A 200 -3.00 6.34 -8.96
CA GLN A 200 -2.91 6.45 -7.50
C GLN A 200 -1.53 6.92 -7.09
N VAL A 201 -0.47 6.47 -7.78
CA VAL A 201 0.90 6.84 -7.44
C VAL A 201 1.14 8.34 -7.65
N SER A 202 0.59 8.91 -8.73
CA SER A 202 0.72 10.34 -9.02
C SER A 202 0.08 11.25 -7.96
N LEU A 203 -0.91 10.74 -7.21
CA LEU A 203 -1.59 11.45 -6.13
C LEU A 203 -0.82 11.47 -4.79
N PHE A 204 0.29 10.74 -4.67
CA PHE A 204 1.15 10.79 -3.47
C PHE A 204 2.18 11.93 -3.49
N ARG A 205 2.28 12.66 -4.60
CA ARG A 205 3.08 13.90 -4.70
C ARG A 205 2.45 15.02 -3.88
#